data_AF-I4KDT3-F1
#
_entry.id   AF-I4KDT3-F1
#
_cell.length_a   1.000
_cell.length_b   1.000
_cell.length_c   1.000
_cell.angle_alpha   90.00
_cell.angle_beta   90.00
_cell.angle_gamma   90.00
#
_symmetry.space_group_name_H-M   'P 1'
#
loop_
_entity.id
_entity.type
_entity.pdbx_description
1 polymer ?
#
loop_
_entity_poly.entity_id
_entity_poly.type
_entity_poly.pdbx_seq_one_letter_code
_entity_poly.pdbx_strand_id
1 'polypeptide(L)'
;MSSSESPAPRRRLSRKDRLRQLLDVAWQLVRDEGTDALTLGRLAELAGVTKPVVYDHFATRAGLLAALYADFDARQDQVFANAIATSNATLEDRAWVIASSYVDCVLLQGREIPGVVAALSGSPELEASKREYEAIFLDKCRDALSPFTAGGSISQAGLRAMLGAAEALSHAAANGEISREEAQQELLETILGMVRRVRP
;
A
#
# COMPACT_ATOMS: atom_id res chain seq x y z
N MET A 1 -11.52 -17.51 54.25
CA MET A 1 -10.17 -17.68 53.68
C MET A 1 -10.21 -17.09 52.28
N SER A 2 -9.72 -15.86 52.10
CA SER A 2 -9.64 -15.23 50.77
C SER A 2 -8.30 -15.61 50.15
N SER A 3 -8.35 -16.42 49.10
CA SER A 3 -7.18 -16.70 48.27
C SER A 3 -6.98 -15.51 47.32
N SER A 4 -5.90 -14.75 47.55
CA SER A 4 -5.38 -13.74 46.64
C SER A 4 -4.62 -14.45 45.52
N GLU A 5 -5.23 -14.51 44.33
CA GLU A 5 -4.57 -14.98 43.12
C GLU A 5 -3.69 -13.85 42.56
N SER A 6 -2.37 -14.04 42.60
CA SER A 6 -1.41 -13.09 42.05
C SER A 6 -1.55 -13.02 40.53
N PRO A 7 -1.62 -11.83 39.91
CA PRO A 7 -1.77 -11.72 38.46
C PRO A 7 -0.51 -12.22 37.76
N ALA A 8 -0.68 -13.08 36.77
CA ALA A 8 0.40 -13.63 35.96
C ALA A 8 1.31 -12.52 35.38
N PRO A 9 2.63 -12.72 35.31
CA PRO A 9 3.56 -11.69 34.86
C PRO A 9 3.24 -11.29 33.42
N ARG A 10 2.98 -10.00 33.20
CA ARG A 10 2.73 -9.45 31.86
C ARG A 10 3.94 -9.72 30.97
N ARG A 11 3.80 -10.69 30.06
CA ARG A 11 4.83 -11.05 29.08
C ARG A 11 5.16 -9.81 28.24
N ARG A 12 6.43 -9.37 28.28
CA ARG A 12 6.90 -8.27 27.42
C ARG A 12 6.74 -8.70 25.97
N LEU A 13 6.04 -7.88 25.18
CA LEU A 13 5.97 -8.03 23.73
C LEU A 13 7.37 -7.90 23.11
N SER A 14 7.61 -8.63 22.03
CA SER A 14 8.81 -8.38 21.21
C SER A 14 8.71 -7.00 20.54
N ARG A 15 9.82 -6.47 20.04
CA ARG A 15 9.82 -5.19 19.30
C ARG A 15 8.89 -5.26 18.07
N LYS A 16 8.83 -6.39 17.38
CA LYS A 16 7.96 -6.60 16.22
C LYS A 16 6.48 -6.63 16.62
N ASP A 17 6.13 -7.36 17.67
CA ASP A 17 4.74 -7.43 18.14
C ASP A 17 4.26 -6.08 18.67
N ARG A 18 5.17 -5.32 19.30
CA ARG A 18 4.89 -3.95 19.73
C ARG A 18 4.62 -3.03 18.55
N LEU A 19 5.46 -3.08 17.52
CA LEU A 19 5.25 -2.29 16.30
C LEU A 19 3.89 -2.61 15.67
N ARG A 20 3.55 -3.90 15.54
CA ARG A 20 2.25 -4.34 15.01
C ARG A 20 1.09 -3.77 15.82
N GLN A 21 1.14 -3.91 17.14
CA GLN A 21 0.12 -3.33 18.04
C GLN A 21 -0.04 -1.81 17.84
N LEU A 22 1.08 -1.07 17.76
CA LEU A 22 1.04 0.37 17.58
C LEU A 22 0.44 0.77 16.22
N LEU A 23 0.76 0.04 15.14
CA LEU A 23 0.16 0.27 13.83
C LEU A 23 -1.34 -0.03 13.83
N ASP A 24 -1.77 -1.10 14.49
CA ASP A 24 -3.20 -1.46 14.57
C ASP A 24 -4.00 -0.38 15.32
N VAL A 25 -3.47 0.14 16.43
CA VAL A 25 -4.09 1.24 17.19
C VAL A 25 -4.07 2.54 16.38
N ALA A 26 -2.98 2.83 15.67
CA ALA A 26 -2.89 4.02 14.82
C ALA A 26 -3.91 3.97 13.67
N TRP A 27 -4.11 2.81 13.03
CA TRP A 27 -5.16 2.62 12.04
C TRP A 27 -6.55 2.82 12.62
N GLN A 28 -6.82 2.30 13.83
CA GLN A 28 -8.09 2.54 14.50
C GLN A 28 -8.32 4.04 14.76
N LEU A 29 -7.30 4.74 15.25
CA LEU A 29 -7.40 6.18 15.49
C LEU A 29 -7.66 6.97 14.19
N VAL A 30 -7.00 6.60 13.08
CA VAL A 30 -7.24 7.23 11.77
C VAL A 30 -8.67 6.98 11.28
N ARG A 31 -9.22 5.78 11.50
CA ARG A 31 -10.62 5.47 11.16
C ARG A 31 -11.62 6.25 11.98
N ASP A 32 -11.40 6.28 13.28
CA ASP A 32 -12.39 6.76 14.25
C ASP A 32 -12.34 8.30 14.39
N GLU A 33 -11.15 8.89 14.36
CA GLU A 33 -10.92 10.31 14.67
C GLU A 33 -10.21 11.08 13.52
N GLY A 34 -9.77 10.39 12.46
CA GLY A 34 -9.08 11.00 11.31
C GLY A 34 -7.57 11.16 11.49
N THR A 35 -6.86 11.41 10.38
CA THR A 35 -5.38 11.48 10.36
C THR A 35 -4.81 12.62 11.22
N ASP A 36 -5.54 13.71 11.40
CA ASP A 36 -5.07 14.85 12.21
C ASP A 36 -5.04 14.54 13.71
N ALA A 37 -5.92 13.67 14.19
CA ALA A 37 -5.89 13.20 15.58
C ALA A 37 -4.68 12.31 15.88
N LEU A 38 -4.05 11.73 14.84
CA LEU A 38 -2.89 10.85 14.98
C LEU A 38 -1.63 11.63 15.39
N THR A 39 -1.36 11.58 16.70
CA THR A 39 -0.12 12.09 17.31
C THR A 39 0.56 10.98 18.11
N LEU A 40 1.88 11.09 18.31
CA LEU A 40 2.63 10.11 19.12
C LEU A 40 2.11 10.02 20.57
N GLY A 41 1.66 11.15 21.13
CA GLY A 41 1.05 11.21 22.46
C GLY A 41 -0.29 10.48 22.52
N ARG A 42 -1.20 10.78 21.57
CA ARG A 42 -2.51 10.14 21.48
C ARG A 42 -2.41 8.64 21.22
N LEU A 43 -1.46 8.23 20.38
CA LEU A 43 -1.15 6.83 20.13
C LEU A 43 -0.68 6.12 21.40
N ALA A 44 0.20 6.74 22.19
CA ALA A 44 0.67 6.17 23.45
C ALA A 44 -0.48 5.93 24.44
N GLU A 45 -1.35 6.93 24.59
CA GLU A 45 -2.54 6.86 25.45
C GLU A 45 -3.47 5.71 25.04
N LEU A 46 -3.84 5.64 23.75
CA LEU A 46 -4.75 4.60 23.26
C LEU A 46 -4.13 3.20 23.25
N ALA A 47 -2.84 3.07 22.98
CA ALA A 47 -2.15 1.79 23.01
C ALA A 47 -1.83 1.30 24.43
N GLY A 48 -2.10 2.11 25.46
CA GLY A 48 -1.81 1.79 26.86
C GLY A 48 -0.31 1.65 27.15
N VAL A 49 0.52 2.44 26.46
CA VAL A 49 1.99 2.43 26.62
C VAL A 49 2.50 3.80 27.06
N THR A 50 3.71 3.84 27.61
CA THR A 50 4.35 5.12 27.93
C THR A 50 4.82 5.82 26.66
N LYS A 51 4.83 7.15 26.66
CA LYS A 51 5.32 7.95 25.53
C LYS A 51 6.71 7.48 25.02
N PRO A 52 7.73 7.25 25.87
CA PRO A 52 9.03 6.75 25.41
C PRO A 52 8.97 5.49 24.53
N VAL A 53 8.04 4.56 24.81
CA VAL A 53 7.87 3.35 23.98
C VAL A 53 7.46 3.72 22.56
N VAL A 54 6.58 4.71 22.38
CA VAL A 54 6.18 5.16 21.04
C VAL A 54 7.33 5.89 20.34
N TYR A 55 8.07 6.75 21.04
CA TYR A 55 9.22 7.46 20.49
C TYR A 55 10.38 6.53 20.09
N ASP A 56 10.53 5.37 20.74
CA ASP A 56 11.50 4.33 20.35
C ASP A 56 11.18 3.66 19.00
N HIS A 57 9.91 3.74 18.57
CA HIS A 57 9.42 3.21 17.31
C HIS A 57 9.29 4.29 16.22
N PHE A 58 8.87 5.50 16.60
CA PHE A 58 8.59 6.59 15.67
C PHE A 58 9.19 7.90 16.21
N ALA A 59 10.23 8.39 15.54
CA ALA A 59 10.90 9.62 15.96
C ALA A 59 10.01 10.87 15.79
N THR A 60 9.14 10.87 14.77
CA THR A 60 8.27 12.00 14.42
C THR A 60 6.88 11.52 14.01
N ARG A 61 5.89 12.44 14.01
CA ARG A 61 4.55 12.16 13.44
C ARG A 61 4.65 11.75 11.96
N ALA A 62 5.52 12.41 11.19
CA ALA A 62 5.78 12.03 9.80
C ALA A 62 6.33 10.60 9.69
N GLY A 63 7.25 10.20 10.58
CA GLY A 63 7.75 8.82 10.63
C GLY A 63 6.68 7.79 10.99
N LEU A 64 5.72 8.13 11.87
CA LEU A 64 4.56 7.28 12.15
C LEU A 64 3.64 7.15 10.92
N LEU A 65 3.34 8.26 10.25
CA LEU A 65 2.51 8.26 9.04
C LEU A 65 3.18 7.47 7.91
N ALA A 66 4.49 7.60 7.72
CA ALA A 66 5.24 6.83 6.74
C ALA A 66 5.23 5.33 7.07
N ALA A 67 5.31 4.97 8.35
CA ALA A 67 5.17 3.57 8.77
C ALA A 67 3.77 3.01 8.53
N LEU A 68 2.71 3.82 8.67
CA LEU A 68 1.36 3.42 8.27
C LEU A 68 1.28 3.21 6.76
N TYR A 69 1.82 4.13 5.97
CA TYR A 69 1.83 3.99 4.51
C TYR A 69 2.55 2.70 4.08
N ALA A 70 3.74 2.43 4.61
CA ALA A 70 4.47 1.18 4.34
C ALA A 70 3.72 -0.09 4.79
N ASP A 71 2.99 -0.03 5.91
CA ASP A 71 2.15 -1.14 6.38
C ASP A 71 0.94 -1.38 5.46
N PHE A 72 0.35 -0.33 4.91
CA PHE A 72 -0.69 -0.43 3.89
C PHE A 72 -0.13 -1.06 2.61
N ASP A 73 0.98 -0.54 2.10
CA ASP A 73 1.65 -1.06 0.89
C ASP A 73 1.97 -2.54 1.03
N ALA A 74 2.50 -2.98 2.16
CA ALA A 74 2.81 -4.39 2.41
C ALA A 74 1.55 -5.29 2.38
N ARG A 75 0.40 -4.79 2.84
CA ARG A 75 -0.87 -5.53 2.74
C ARG A 75 -1.36 -5.60 1.30
N GLN A 76 -1.33 -4.47 0.57
CA GLN A 76 -1.73 -4.42 -0.84
C GLN A 76 -0.85 -5.30 -1.71
N ASP A 77 0.45 -5.30 -1.44
CA ASP A 77 1.43 -6.16 -2.08
C ASP A 77 1.07 -7.65 -1.97
N GLN A 78 0.58 -8.09 -0.81
CA GLN A 78 0.17 -9.47 -0.61
C GLN A 78 -1.14 -9.79 -1.36
N VAL A 79 -2.09 -8.85 -1.38
CA VAL A 79 -3.35 -8.99 -2.13
C VAL A 79 -3.05 -9.12 -3.62
N PHE A 80 -2.21 -8.23 -4.15
CA PHE A 80 -1.78 -8.25 -5.54
C PHE A 80 -1.03 -9.55 -5.90
N ALA A 81 -0.06 -9.95 -5.07
CA ALA A 81 0.68 -11.20 -5.31
C ALA A 81 -0.24 -12.43 -5.32
N ASN A 82 -1.24 -12.48 -4.45
CA ASN A 82 -2.23 -13.56 -4.44
C ASN A 82 -3.15 -13.52 -5.67
N ALA A 83 -3.60 -12.33 -6.08
CA ALA A 83 -4.43 -12.16 -7.27
C ALA A 83 -3.68 -12.61 -8.53
N ILE A 84 -2.41 -12.26 -8.64
CA ILE A 84 -1.52 -12.78 -9.69
C ILE A 84 -1.43 -14.31 -9.54
N ALA A 85 -1.01 -14.86 -8.40
CA ALA A 85 -0.84 -16.31 -8.25
C ALA A 85 -2.09 -17.15 -8.59
N THR A 86 -3.29 -16.60 -8.37
CA THR A 86 -4.58 -17.26 -8.65
C THR A 86 -5.12 -17.03 -10.07
N SER A 87 -4.57 -16.06 -10.82
CA SER A 87 -4.95 -15.81 -12.21
C SER A 87 -4.43 -16.89 -13.15
N ASN A 88 -5.09 -17.06 -14.30
CA ASN A 88 -4.55 -17.93 -15.34
C ASN A 88 -3.21 -17.37 -15.85
N ALA A 89 -2.39 -18.26 -16.40
CA ALA A 89 -1.12 -17.91 -17.03
C ALA A 89 -1.30 -17.44 -18.48
N THR A 90 -2.17 -16.46 -18.70
CA THR A 90 -2.37 -15.77 -19.99
C THR A 90 -1.95 -14.31 -19.86
N LEU A 91 -1.59 -13.66 -20.97
CA LEU A 91 -1.22 -12.24 -20.95
C LEU A 91 -2.42 -11.38 -20.53
N GLU A 92 -3.58 -11.69 -21.08
CA GLU A 92 -4.84 -10.99 -20.84
C GLU A 92 -5.24 -11.04 -19.36
N ASP A 93 -5.21 -12.22 -18.74
CA ASP A 93 -5.60 -12.35 -17.32
C ASP A 93 -4.58 -11.67 -16.39
N ARG A 94 -3.28 -11.75 -16.69
CA ARG A 94 -2.23 -11.10 -15.91
C ARG A 94 -2.33 -9.58 -16.00
N ALA A 95 -2.52 -9.06 -17.21
CA ALA A 95 -2.72 -7.65 -17.46
C ALA A 95 -4.01 -7.13 -16.80
N TRP A 96 -5.09 -7.91 -16.85
CA TRP A 96 -6.34 -7.56 -16.19
C TRP A 96 -6.19 -7.49 -14.67
N VAL A 97 -5.49 -8.45 -14.05
CA VAL A 97 -5.23 -8.41 -12.60
C VAL A 97 -4.41 -7.17 -12.23
N ILE A 98 -3.37 -6.81 -13.00
CA ILE A 98 -2.59 -5.59 -12.77
C ILE A 98 -3.50 -4.35 -12.86
N ALA A 99 -4.29 -4.24 -13.93
CA ALA A 99 -5.15 -3.09 -14.16
C ALA A 99 -6.23 -2.94 -13.08
N SER A 100 -7.02 -3.99 -12.86
CA SER A 100 -8.10 -4.00 -11.87
C SER A 100 -7.60 -3.79 -10.46
N SER A 101 -6.52 -4.47 -10.04
CA SER A 101 -5.99 -4.33 -8.68
C SER A 101 -5.49 -2.93 -8.39
N TYR A 102 -4.84 -2.26 -9.35
CA TYR A 102 -4.34 -0.90 -9.14
C TYR A 102 -5.49 0.11 -9.01
N VAL A 103 -6.43 0.08 -9.97
CA VAL A 103 -7.59 0.98 -9.97
C VAL A 103 -8.44 0.75 -8.71
N ASP A 104 -8.70 -0.51 -8.37
CA ASP A 104 -9.48 -0.86 -7.18
C ASP A 104 -8.78 -0.45 -5.90
N CYS A 105 -7.46 -0.59 -5.83
CA CYS A 105 -6.69 -0.13 -4.69
C CYS A 105 -6.91 1.36 -4.46
N VAL A 106 -6.82 2.19 -5.49
CA VAL A 106 -7.01 3.66 -5.36
C VAL A 106 -8.47 4.01 -5.03
N LEU A 107 -9.45 3.34 -5.66
CA LEU A 107 -10.87 3.66 -5.48
C LEU A 107 -11.47 3.14 -4.17
N LEU A 108 -11.03 1.97 -3.70
CA LEU A 108 -11.55 1.32 -2.50
C LEU A 108 -10.74 1.65 -1.25
N GLN A 109 -9.67 2.41 -1.39
CA GLN A 109 -9.04 3.08 -0.25
C GLN A 109 -10.09 3.96 0.42
N GLY A 110 -10.59 3.51 1.58
CA GLY A 110 -11.43 4.32 2.44
C GLY A 110 -10.71 5.62 2.85
N ARG A 111 -11.30 6.38 3.76
CA ARG A 111 -10.78 7.72 4.12
C ARG A 111 -9.39 7.72 4.76
N GLU A 112 -8.86 6.56 5.15
CA GLU A 112 -7.63 6.41 5.92
C GLU A 112 -6.38 6.75 5.11
N ILE A 113 -6.19 6.12 3.93
CA ILE A 113 -4.98 6.28 3.12
C ILE A 113 -4.88 7.66 2.48
N PRO A 114 -5.94 8.21 1.84
CA PRO A 114 -5.88 9.56 1.31
C PRO A 114 -5.54 10.60 2.39
N GLY A 115 -6.04 10.42 3.62
CA GLY A 115 -5.69 11.27 4.75
C GLY A 115 -4.22 11.17 5.15
N VAL A 116 -3.65 9.96 5.20
CA VAL A 116 -2.22 9.73 5.48
C VAL A 116 -1.34 10.35 4.39
N VAL A 117 -1.66 10.13 3.12
CA VAL A 117 -0.93 10.69 1.97
C VAL A 117 -1.00 12.21 1.96
N ALA A 118 -2.18 12.79 2.20
CA ALA A 118 -2.36 14.23 2.30
C ALA A 118 -1.52 14.83 3.44
N ALA A 119 -1.52 14.21 4.62
CA ALA A 119 -0.75 14.67 5.78
C ALA A 119 0.78 14.57 5.60
N LEU A 120 1.22 13.73 4.67
CA LEU A 120 2.62 13.52 4.30
C LEU A 120 3.05 14.26 3.03
N SER A 121 2.13 14.93 2.33
CA SER A 121 2.39 15.52 1.02
C SER A 121 3.57 16.51 1.09
N GLY A 122 4.59 16.27 0.24
CA GLY A 122 5.81 17.08 0.20
C GLY A 122 6.87 16.70 1.24
N SER A 123 6.68 15.65 2.05
CA SER A 123 7.67 15.17 3.01
C SER A 123 8.70 14.22 2.36
N PRO A 124 9.99 14.28 2.76
CA PRO A 124 11.01 13.35 2.27
C PRO A 124 10.70 11.88 2.57
N GLU A 125 10.03 11.60 3.70
CA GLU A 125 9.68 10.25 4.13
C GLU A 125 8.67 9.61 3.17
N LEU A 126 7.64 10.34 2.76
CA LEU A 126 6.68 9.83 1.78
C LEU A 126 7.31 9.63 0.41
N GLU A 127 8.13 10.59 -0.04
CA GLU A 127 8.83 10.46 -1.31
C GLU A 127 9.73 9.23 -1.34
N ALA A 128 10.41 8.92 -0.22
CA ALA A 128 11.23 7.72 -0.10
C ALA A 128 10.37 6.45 -0.14
N SER A 129 9.31 6.39 0.67
CA SER A 129 8.39 5.24 0.72
C SER A 129 7.69 5.01 -0.63
N LYS A 130 7.20 6.06 -1.28
CA LYS A 130 6.58 5.98 -2.61
C LYS A 130 7.56 5.42 -3.64
N ARG A 131 8.80 5.91 -3.69
CA ARG A 131 9.82 5.41 -4.63
C ARG A 131 10.15 3.94 -4.41
N GLU A 132 10.27 3.51 -3.15
CA GLU A 132 10.52 2.11 -2.80
C GLU A 132 9.35 1.22 -3.22
N TYR A 133 8.13 1.62 -2.89
CA TYR A 133 6.91 0.91 -3.29
C TYR A 133 6.78 0.78 -4.81
N GLU A 134 6.93 1.90 -5.54
CA GLU A 134 6.86 1.90 -6.99
C GLU A 134 7.90 0.96 -7.61
N ALA A 135 9.13 0.93 -7.08
CA ALA A 135 10.16 0.01 -7.57
C ALA A 135 9.72 -1.45 -7.39
N ILE A 136 9.25 -1.81 -6.19
CA ILE A 136 8.77 -3.16 -5.88
C ILE A 136 7.58 -3.55 -6.76
N PHE A 137 6.61 -2.65 -6.93
CA PHE A 137 5.43 -2.88 -7.76
C PHE A 137 5.80 -3.08 -9.24
N LEU A 138 6.68 -2.23 -9.77
CA LEU A 138 7.12 -2.31 -11.17
C LEU A 138 7.90 -3.61 -11.45
N ASP A 139 8.73 -4.06 -10.52
CA ASP A 139 9.44 -5.33 -10.65
C ASP A 139 8.48 -6.52 -10.66
N LYS A 140 7.45 -6.52 -9.80
CA LYS A 140 6.42 -7.57 -9.85
C LYS A 140 5.62 -7.55 -11.15
N CYS A 141 5.29 -6.36 -11.67
CA CYS A 141 4.61 -6.23 -12.97
C CYS A 141 5.49 -6.78 -14.09
N ARG A 142 6.79 -6.48 -14.06
CA ARG A 142 7.78 -7.04 -15.00
C ARG A 142 7.77 -8.55 -14.92
N ASP A 143 7.89 -9.14 -13.73
CA ASP A 143 7.96 -10.59 -13.54
C ASP A 143 6.68 -11.27 -14.01
N ALA A 144 5.51 -10.68 -13.71
CA ALA A 144 4.22 -11.21 -14.12
C ALA A 144 4.01 -11.19 -15.65
N LEU A 145 4.63 -10.23 -16.36
CA LEU A 145 4.43 -10.03 -17.80
C LEU A 145 5.56 -10.61 -18.67
N SER A 146 6.76 -10.81 -18.11
CA SER A 146 7.94 -11.30 -18.83
C SER A 146 7.73 -12.63 -19.57
N PRO A 147 6.94 -13.60 -19.09
CA PRO A 147 6.66 -14.82 -19.84
C PRO A 147 6.00 -14.60 -21.21
N PHE A 148 5.41 -13.43 -21.47
CA PHE A 148 4.60 -13.15 -22.68
C PHE A 148 5.30 -12.26 -23.72
N THR A 149 6.55 -11.86 -23.47
CA THR A 149 7.30 -10.90 -24.31
C THR A 149 8.03 -11.53 -25.51
N ALA A 150 7.79 -12.80 -25.82
CA ALA A 150 8.40 -13.52 -26.95
C ALA A 150 9.94 -13.39 -27.06
N GLY A 151 10.63 -13.35 -25.91
CA GLY A 151 12.09 -13.24 -25.83
C GLY A 151 12.63 -11.81 -25.75
N GLY A 152 11.79 -10.78 -25.88
CA GLY A 152 12.18 -9.40 -25.58
C GLY A 152 12.03 -9.05 -24.09
N SER A 153 12.45 -7.84 -23.72
CA SER A 153 12.31 -7.33 -22.34
C SER A 153 11.46 -6.06 -22.32
N ILE A 154 10.59 -5.96 -21.31
CA ILE A 154 9.83 -4.72 -21.07
C ILE A 154 10.83 -3.66 -20.60
N SER A 155 10.86 -2.48 -21.22
CA SER A 155 11.79 -1.44 -20.77
C SER A 155 11.35 -0.79 -19.46
N GLN A 156 12.28 -0.22 -18.69
CA GLN A 156 11.95 0.58 -17.51
C GLN A 156 11.04 1.77 -17.87
N ALA A 157 11.27 2.39 -19.04
CA ALA A 157 10.43 3.47 -19.55
C ALA A 157 9.00 3.01 -19.83
N GLY A 158 8.82 1.81 -20.39
CA GLY A 158 7.49 1.22 -20.61
C GLY A 158 6.73 1.01 -19.31
N LEU A 159 7.38 0.42 -18.30
CA LEU A 159 6.79 0.22 -16.97
C LEU A 159 6.44 1.55 -16.29
N ARG A 160 7.30 2.56 -16.41
CA ARG A 160 7.00 3.91 -15.87
C ARG A 160 5.82 4.56 -16.59
N ALA A 161 5.71 4.41 -17.90
CA ALA A 161 4.54 4.88 -18.65
C ALA A 161 3.25 4.16 -18.23
N MET A 162 3.30 2.84 -18.03
CA MET A 162 2.19 2.03 -17.51
C MET A 162 1.75 2.51 -16.12
N LEU A 163 2.70 2.74 -15.20
CA LEU A 163 2.39 3.23 -13.86
C LEU A 163 1.77 4.64 -13.90
N GLY A 164 2.33 5.54 -14.71
CA GLY A 164 1.76 6.89 -14.87
C GLY A 164 0.34 6.86 -15.43
N ALA A 165 0.06 5.97 -16.39
CA ALA A 165 -1.30 5.74 -16.88
C ALA A 165 -2.21 5.21 -15.78
N ALA A 166 -1.73 4.25 -14.97
CA ALA A 166 -2.49 3.70 -13.85
C ALA A 166 -2.83 4.76 -12.81
N GLU A 167 -1.87 5.61 -12.43
CA GLU A 167 -2.09 6.74 -11.51
C GLU A 167 -3.13 7.72 -12.08
N ALA A 168 -2.97 8.15 -13.33
CA ALA A 168 -3.85 9.14 -13.95
C ALA A 168 -5.29 8.63 -14.12
N LEU A 169 -5.45 7.41 -14.63
CA LEU A 169 -6.77 6.79 -14.82
C LEU A 169 -7.47 6.56 -13.48
N SER A 170 -6.74 6.13 -12.46
CA SER A 170 -7.30 5.91 -11.13
C SER A 170 -7.76 7.22 -10.48
N HIS A 171 -6.99 8.31 -10.64
CA HIS A 171 -7.38 9.64 -10.16
C HIS A 171 -8.62 10.18 -10.90
N ALA A 172 -8.65 10.04 -12.23
CA ALA A 172 -9.80 10.45 -13.02
C ALA A 172 -11.07 9.67 -12.59
N ALA A 173 -10.95 8.37 -12.35
CA ALA A 173 -12.05 7.56 -11.83
C ALA A 173 -12.48 7.98 -10.41
N ALA A 174 -11.51 8.27 -9.52
CA ALA A 174 -11.80 8.70 -8.16
C ALA A 174 -12.53 10.06 -8.11
N ASN A 175 -12.25 10.93 -9.08
CA ASN A 175 -12.92 12.23 -9.25
C ASN A 175 -14.25 12.13 -10.02
N GLY A 176 -14.62 10.94 -10.51
CA GLY A 176 -15.83 10.72 -11.31
C GLY A 176 -15.76 11.30 -12.72
N GLU A 177 -14.57 11.58 -13.23
CA GLU A 177 -14.35 12.05 -14.61
C GLU A 177 -14.56 10.89 -15.62
N ILE A 178 -14.23 9.67 -15.21
CA ILE A 178 -14.49 8.41 -15.92
C ILE A 178 -15.00 7.34 -14.94
N SER A 179 -15.61 6.28 -15.45
CA SER A 179 -16.02 5.14 -14.61
C SER A 179 -14.82 4.28 -14.18
N ARG A 180 -15.04 3.49 -13.11
CA ARG A 180 -14.09 2.45 -12.67
C ARG A 180 -13.78 1.48 -13.79
N GLU A 181 -14.81 1.02 -14.50
CA GLU A 181 -14.69 0.05 -15.57
C GLU A 181 -13.92 0.61 -16.77
N GLU A 182 -14.16 1.87 -17.14
CA GLU A 182 -13.38 2.56 -18.18
C GLU A 182 -11.90 2.68 -17.81
N ALA A 183 -11.58 3.07 -16.57
CA ALA A 183 -10.21 3.16 -16.09
C ALA A 183 -9.49 1.80 -16.13
N GLN A 184 -10.16 0.74 -15.69
CA GLN A 184 -9.61 -0.63 -15.72
C GLN A 184 -9.37 -1.11 -17.15
N GLN A 185 -10.32 -0.87 -18.06
CA GLN A 185 -10.22 -1.30 -19.45
C GLN A 185 -9.12 -0.55 -20.21
N GLU A 186 -9.02 0.77 -20.04
CA GLU A 186 -7.98 1.57 -20.69
C GLU A 186 -6.57 1.19 -20.18
N LEU A 187 -6.45 0.92 -18.88
CA LEU A 187 -5.19 0.45 -18.31
C LEU A 187 -4.83 -0.96 -18.82
N LEU A 188 -5.81 -1.85 -18.96
CA LEU A 188 -5.60 -3.17 -19.58
C LEU A 188 -5.02 -3.02 -21.00
N GLU A 189 -5.65 -2.22 -21.86
CA GLU A 189 -5.18 -2.00 -23.23
C GLU A 189 -3.78 -1.38 -23.27
N THR A 190 -3.48 -0.45 -22.35
CA THR A 190 -2.15 0.14 -22.18
C THR A 190 -1.09 -0.94 -21.88
N ILE A 191 -1.38 -1.86 -20.97
CA ILE A 191 -0.48 -2.97 -20.60
C ILE A 191 -0.30 -3.94 -21.77
N LEU A 192 -1.40 -4.34 -22.42
CA LEU A 192 -1.36 -5.22 -23.58
C LEU A 192 -0.54 -4.61 -24.73
N GLY A 193 -0.76 -3.34 -25.04
CA GLY A 193 -0.02 -2.60 -26.05
C GLY A 193 1.46 -2.44 -25.70
N MET A 194 1.79 -2.23 -24.42
CA MET A 194 3.19 -2.24 -23.96
C MET A 194 3.87 -3.58 -24.23
N VAL A 195 3.26 -4.70 -23.84
CA VAL A 195 3.86 -6.03 -24.03
C VAL A 195 3.93 -6.42 -25.51
N ARG A 196 2.91 -6.10 -26.31
CA ARG A 196 2.88 -6.39 -27.75
C ARG A 196 3.98 -5.65 -28.52
N ARG A 197 4.33 -4.42 -28.13
CA ARG A 197 5.44 -3.65 -28.73
C ARG A 197 6.82 -4.27 -28.54
N VAL A 198 6.96 -5.20 -27.59
CA VAL A 198 8.22 -5.92 -27.33
C VAL A 198 8.39 -7.10 -28.29
N ARG A 199 7.32 -7.55 -28.96
CA ARG A 199 7.39 -8.62 -29.96
C ARG A 199 8.10 -8.09 -31.22
N PRO A 200 9.05 -8.84 -31.79
CA PRO A 200 9.81 -8.45 -32.97
C PRO A 200 8.93 -8.28 -34.22
#